data_AF-A0A356RD63-F1
#
_entry.id   AF-A0A356RD63-F1
#
_cell.length_a   1.000
_cell.length_b   1.000
_cell.length_c   1.000
_cell.angle_alpha   90.00
_cell.angle_beta   90.00
_cell.angle_gamma   90.00
#
_symmetry.space_group_name_H-M   'P 1'
#
loop_
_entity.id
_entity.type
_entity.pdbx_description
1 polymer ?
#
loop_
_entity_poly.entity_id
_entity_poly.type
_entity_poly.pdbx_seq_one_letter_code
_entity_poly.pdbx_strand_id
1 'polypeptide(L)'
;ALRALEKGGTLALAGIYMTPIPSLDYTLDLFQERTLQSVTANTRQDGLDLLKEAAAIPIRTHTVPFQLEEANLALQQLKAGTIQGAGVLHVM
;
A
#
# COMPACT_ATOMS: atom_id res chain seq x y z
N ALA A 1 6.09 -6.17 14.10
CA ALA A 1 4.85 -6.40 13.32
C ALA A 1 4.26 -7.79 13.60
N LEU A 2 4.96 -8.89 13.30
CA LEU A 2 4.46 -10.25 13.54
C LEU A 2 4.00 -10.51 15.00
N ARG A 3 4.75 -10.03 16.00
CA ARG A 3 4.37 -10.15 17.42
C ARG A 3 3.06 -9.45 17.80
N ALA A 4 2.63 -8.46 17.02
CA ALA A 4 1.38 -7.73 17.24
C ALA A 4 0.17 -8.43 16.62
N LEU A 5 0.37 -9.55 15.93
CA LEU A 5 -0.71 -10.34 15.38
C LEU A 5 -1.27 -11.29 16.44
N GLU A 6 -2.59 -11.39 16.44
CA GLU A 6 -3.30 -12.49 17.07
C GLU A 6 -2.91 -13.83 16.44
N LYS A 7 -3.25 -14.93 17.12
CA LYS A 7 -3.07 -16.30 16.61
C LYS A 7 -3.77 -16.45 15.26
N GLY A 8 -3.12 -17.08 14.30
CA GLY A 8 -3.62 -17.22 12.92
C GLY A 8 -3.52 -15.95 12.07
N GLY A 9 -2.98 -14.85 12.60
CA GLY A 9 -2.90 -13.58 11.87
C GLY A 9 -1.91 -13.60 10.71
N THR A 10 -2.16 -12.76 9.70
CA THR A 10 -1.28 -12.62 8.52
C THR A 10 -0.63 -11.24 8.46
N LEU A 11 0.69 -11.20 8.31
CA LEU A 11 1.43 -10.01 7.92
C LEU A 11 1.66 -10.04 6.40
N ALA A 12 0.91 -9.21 5.67
CA ALA A 12 1.08 -9.02 4.23
C ALA A 12 2.11 -7.92 3.94
N LEU A 13 3.12 -8.23 3.13
CA LEU A 13 4.17 -7.31 2.69
C LEU A 13 3.90 -6.87 1.24
N ALA A 14 3.61 -5.58 1.04
CA ALA A 14 3.28 -4.99 -0.26
C ALA A 14 4.39 -4.07 -0.83
N GLY A 15 5.62 -4.16 -0.31
CA GLY A 15 6.75 -3.38 -0.81
C GLY A 15 7.35 -3.99 -2.07
N ILE A 16 7.55 -3.18 -3.12
CA ILE A 16 8.19 -3.60 -4.39
C ILE A 16 9.70 -3.78 -4.19
N TYR A 17 10.33 -2.85 -3.44
CA TYR A 17 11.70 -2.94 -2.97
C TYR A 17 11.70 -2.77 -1.46
N MET A 18 12.30 -3.73 -0.77
CA MET A 18 12.41 -3.74 0.69
C MET A 18 13.83 -4.11 1.10
N THR A 19 14.19 -3.73 2.31
CA THR A 19 15.37 -4.28 2.97
C THR A 19 15.23 -5.79 3.17
N PRO A 20 16.33 -6.54 3.34
CA PRO A 20 16.27 -7.95 3.69
C PRO A 20 15.40 -8.21 4.91
N ILE A 21 14.66 -9.32 4.90
CA ILE A 21 13.90 -9.77 6.06
C ILE A 21 14.93 -10.17 7.14
N PRO A 22 14.85 -9.59 8.36
CA PRO A 22 15.76 -9.97 9.44
C PRO A 22 15.48 -11.40 9.92
N SER A 23 16.43 -11.99 10.65
CA SER A 23 16.24 -13.30 11.28
C SER A 23 15.00 -13.30 12.18
N LEU A 24 14.19 -14.35 12.07
CA LEU A 24 12.95 -14.52 12.84
C LEU A 24 13.18 -15.49 13.99
N ASP A 25 12.72 -15.13 15.19
CA ASP A 25 12.56 -16.09 16.28
C ASP A 25 11.25 -16.85 16.08
N TYR A 26 11.32 -18.17 15.89
CA TYR A 26 10.13 -18.96 15.59
C TYR A 26 9.05 -18.82 16.67
N THR A 27 9.40 -18.91 17.94
CA THR A 27 8.43 -18.92 19.05
C THR A 27 7.79 -17.55 19.24
N LEU A 28 8.60 -16.49 19.18
CA LEU A 28 8.12 -15.14 19.44
C LEU A 28 7.44 -14.53 18.21
N ASP A 29 7.99 -14.76 17.02
CA ASP A 29 7.57 -14.09 15.79
C ASP A 29 6.54 -14.91 15.00
N LEU A 30 6.75 -16.22 14.79
CA LEU A 30 5.98 -16.97 13.77
C LEU A 30 5.05 -18.07 14.31
N PHE A 31 5.24 -18.54 15.54
CA PHE A 31 4.40 -19.58 16.14
C PHE A 31 2.94 -19.13 16.28
N GLN A 32 2.04 -20.07 16.58
CA GLN A 32 0.59 -19.85 16.70
C GLN A 32 -0.08 -19.55 15.34
N GLU A 33 0.33 -20.27 14.30
CA GLU A 33 -0.27 -20.23 12.95
C GLU A 33 -0.19 -18.85 12.27
N ARG A 34 0.77 -18.01 12.67
CA ARG A 34 0.98 -16.73 12.00
C ARG A 34 1.59 -16.92 10.62
N THR A 35 1.18 -16.07 9.68
CA THR A 35 1.67 -16.10 8.31
C THR A 35 2.42 -14.82 7.97
N LEU A 36 3.59 -14.95 7.35
CA LEU A 36 4.31 -13.87 6.69
C LEU A 36 4.23 -14.10 5.18
N GLN A 37 3.61 -13.17 4.45
CA GLN A 37 3.35 -13.35 3.02
C GLN A 37 3.66 -12.09 2.24
N SER A 38 4.37 -12.23 1.12
CA SER A 38 4.46 -11.17 0.13
C SER A 38 3.19 -11.13 -0.71
N VAL A 39 2.77 -9.93 -1.08
CA VAL A 39 1.71 -9.71 -2.06
C VAL A 39 2.29 -8.91 -3.22
N THR A 40 1.91 -9.27 -4.43
CA THR A 40 2.39 -8.61 -5.64
C THR A 40 1.35 -8.70 -6.72
N ALA A 41 1.22 -7.61 -7.47
CA ALA A 41 0.23 -7.42 -8.53
C ALA A 41 -1.22 -7.62 -8.06
N ASN A 42 -2.14 -7.01 -8.80
CA ASN A 42 -3.57 -7.27 -8.68
C ASN A 42 -4.06 -7.67 -10.06
N THR A 43 -5.00 -8.60 -10.12
CA THR A 43 -5.70 -8.88 -11.35
C THR A 43 -6.63 -7.72 -11.69
N ARG A 44 -7.11 -7.69 -12.94
CA ARG A 44 -8.16 -6.74 -13.33
C ARG A 44 -9.42 -6.91 -12.46
N GLN A 45 -9.75 -8.14 -12.11
CA GLN A 45 -10.93 -8.44 -11.30
C GLN A 45 -10.78 -7.89 -9.87
N ASP A 46 -9.62 -8.08 -9.25
CA ASP A 46 -9.34 -7.52 -7.91
C ASP A 46 -9.53 -6.00 -7.87
N GLY A 47 -9.11 -5.30 -8.93
CA GLY A 47 -9.32 -3.86 -9.05
C GLY A 47 -10.79 -3.46 -9.15
N LEU A 48 -11.59 -4.23 -9.91
CA LEU A 48 -13.03 -3.97 -10.04
C LEU A 48 -13.76 -4.22 -8.72
N ASP A 49 -13.43 -5.32 -8.04
CA ASP A 49 -14.03 -5.68 -6.76
C ASP A 49 -13.68 -4.64 -5.68
N LEU A 50 -12.42 -4.20 -5.62
CA LEU A 50 -12.00 -3.14 -4.71
C LEU A 50 -12.75 -1.83 -4.96
N LEU A 51 -12.90 -1.39 -6.23
CA LEU A 51 -13.59 -0.14 -6.56
C LEU A 51 -15.09 -0.21 -6.20
N LYS A 52 -15.71 -1.38 -6.36
CA LYS A 52 -17.10 -1.61 -5.96
C LYS A 52 -17.26 -1.47 -4.44
N GLU A 53 -16.41 -2.12 -3.66
CA GLU A 53 -16.44 -2.02 -2.19
C GLU A 53 -16.11 -0.61 -1.70
N ALA A 54 -15.12 0.05 -2.32
CA ALA A 54 -14.74 1.42 -1.98
C ALA A 54 -15.90 2.41 -2.20
N ALA A 55 -16.72 2.22 -3.24
CA ALA A 55 -17.91 3.01 -3.47
C ALA A 55 -19.02 2.73 -2.45
N ALA A 56 -19.17 1.48 -1.99
CA ALA A 56 -20.15 1.09 -0.98
C ALA A 56 -19.80 1.58 0.44
N ILE A 57 -18.51 1.67 0.78
CA ILE A 57 -17.95 2.15 2.07
C ILE A 57 -17.74 3.69 2.09
N PRO A 58 -18.26 4.42 1.08
CA PRO A 58 -17.69 5.66 0.50
C PRO A 58 -16.30 6.09 0.96
N ILE A 59 -15.25 5.37 0.53
CA ILE A 59 -13.86 5.76 0.78
C ILE A 59 -13.57 7.11 0.12
N ARG A 60 -13.03 8.07 0.89
CA ARG A 60 -12.57 9.37 0.41
C ARG A 60 -11.04 9.41 0.41
N THR A 61 -10.45 9.45 -0.78
CA THR A 61 -9.01 9.63 -0.93
C THR A 61 -8.62 11.09 -0.75
N HIS A 62 -7.48 11.34 -0.10
CA HIS A 62 -6.85 12.65 -0.12
C HIS A 62 -5.99 12.77 -1.38
N THR A 63 -6.25 13.80 -2.19
CA THR A 63 -5.59 14.01 -3.47
C THR A 63 -5.13 15.45 -3.61
N VAL A 64 -3.96 15.66 -4.20
CA VAL A 64 -3.44 16.97 -4.58
C VAL A 64 -3.50 17.08 -6.11
N PRO A 65 -4.35 17.97 -6.67
CA PRO A 65 -4.47 18.12 -8.11
C PRO A 65 -3.30 18.94 -8.66
N PHE A 66 -2.88 18.60 -9.88
CA PHE A 66 -1.88 19.31 -10.67
C PHE A 66 -2.37 19.39 -12.12
N GLN A 67 -2.12 20.49 -12.82
CA GLN A 67 -2.29 20.52 -14.27
C GLN A 67 -1.21 19.67 -14.95
N LEU A 68 -1.47 19.22 -16.17
CA LEU A 68 -0.50 18.40 -16.91
C LEU A 68 0.85 19.12 -17.07
N GLU A 69 0.84 20.44 -17.28
CA GLU A 69 2.04 21.28 -17.43
C GLU A 69 2.88 21.30 -16.15
N GLU A 70 2.27 21.03 -15.00
CA GLU A 70 2.92 20.99 -13.69
C GLU A 70 3.50 19.62 -13.35
N ALA A 71 3.47 18.65 -14.28
CA ALA A 71 3.93 17.28 -14.02
C ALA A 71 5.35 17.21 -13.42
N ASN A 72 6.28 18.07 -13.88
CA ASN A 72 7.63 18.13 -13.33
C ASN A 72 7.65 18.61 -11.87
N LEU A 73 6.79 19.56 -11.51
CA LEU A 73 6.63 20.01 -10.13
C LEU A 73 6.05 18.88 -9.27
N ALA A 74 5.02 18.19 -9.75
CA ALA A 74 4.43 17.04 -9.06
C ALA A 74 5.47 15.94 -8.79
N LEU A 75 6.33 15.62 -9.77
CA LEU A 75 7.41 14.65 -9.61
C LEU A 75 8.47 15.09 -8.58
N GLN A 76 8.83 16.37 -8.56
CA GLN A 76 9.75 16.92 -7.56
C GLN A 76 9.17 16.82 -6.14
N GLN A 77 7.90 17.18 -5.96
CA GLN A 77 7.21 17.06 -4.68
C GLN A 77 7.05 15.59 -4.24
N LEU A 78 6.75 14.69 -5.17
CA LEU A 78 6.68 13.25 -4.90
C LEU A 78 8.04 12.73 -4.41
N LYS A 79 9.13 13.10 -5.08
CA LYS A 79 10.50 12.73 -4.67
C LYS A 79 10.88 13.30 -3.31
N ALA A 80 10.43 14.52 -3.00
CA ALA A 80 10.65 15.16 -1.72
C ALA A 80 9.76 14.60 -0.59
N GLY A 81 8.77 13.75 -0.93
CA GLY A 81 7.82 13.19 0.04
C GLY A 81 6.84 14.22 0.60
N THR A 82 6.58 15.31 -0.11
CA THR A 82 5.75 16.43 0.38
C THR A 82 4.28 16.33 0.00
N ILE A 83 3.91 15.37 -0.85
CA ILE A 83 2.52 15.12 -1.22
C ILE A 83 1.85 14.32 -0.11
N GLN A 84 0.79 14.87 0.48
CA GLN A 84 -0.11 14.10 1.34
C GLN A 84 -1.11 13.36 0.44
N GLY A 85 -1.20 12.04 0.58
CA GLY A 85 -2.07 11.23 -0.27
C GLY A 85 -1.51 11.02 -1.68
N ALA A 86 -2.31 11.25 -2.72
CA ALA A 86 -1.91 11.02 -4.11
C ALA A 86 -1.87 12.33 -4.92
N GLY A 87 -0.81 12.52 -5.71
CA GLY A 87 -0.76 13.58 -6.73
C GLY A 87 -1.53 13.14 -7.97
N VAL A 88 -2.47 13.97 -8.46
CA VAL A 88 -3.34 13.64 -9.60
C VAL A 88 -3.13 14.67 -10.70
N LEU A 89 -2.72 14.21 -11.89
CA LEU A 89 -2.65 15.06 -13.07
C LEU A 89 -4.02 15.16 -13.74
N HIS A 90 -4.47 16.38 -13.98
CA HIS A 90 -5.68 16.65 -14.75
C HIS A 90 -5.27 16.90 -16.20
N VAL A 91 -5.87 16.14 -17.11
CA VAL A 91 -5.67 16.27 -18.56
C VAL A 91 -6.93 16.94 -19.11
N MET A 92 -6.85 18.26 -19.33
CA MET A 92 -7.91 19.05 -19.96
C MET A 92 -7.45 19.57 -21.31
#